data_AF-A0A2S6TB49-F1
#
_entry.id   AF-A0A2S6TB49-F1
#
_cell.length_a   1.000
_cell.length_b   1.000
_cell.length_c   1.000
_cell.angle_alpha   90.00
_cell.angle_beta   90.00
_cell.angle_gamma   90.00
#
_symmetry.space_group_name_H-M   'P 1'
#
loop_
_entity.id
_entity.type
_entity.pdbx_description
1 polymer ?
#
loop_
_entity_poly.entity_id
_entity_poly.type
_entity_poly.pdbx_seq_one_letter_code
_entity_poly.pdbx_strand_id
1 'polypeptide(L)'
;MNAWHNPLVPIIYILNFLVLGSIITFAVLFHYNTKIILLSNFIIIISMTALFFKLLYWYSIKKPAKSSLGAVRISDNLNNAKVYLLRLAFCIFTYVTPTYYIAQQPSLVMSNHVVSITLVIITIVAIIGMFIERYLFFIE
;
A
#
# COMPACT_ATOMS: atom_id res chain seq x y z
N MET A 1 -18.40 -8.78 -14.10
CA MET A 1 -17.76 -7.50 -14.44
C MET A 1 -16.27 -7.73 -14.36
N ASN A 2 -15.52 -7.63 -15.47
CA ASN A 2 -14.07 -7.82 -15.43
C ASN A 2 -13.48 -6.77 -14.49
N ALA A 3 -12.60 -7.17 -13.57
CA ALA A 3 -11.93 -6.30 -12.60
C ALA A 3 -11.34 -5.01 -13.20
N TRP A 4 -11.00 -5.04 -14.49
CA TRP A 4 -10.46 -3.94 -15.31
C TRP A 4 -11.43 -2.80 -15.64
N HIS A 5 -12.75 -3.05 -15.71
CA HIS A 5 -13.73 -2.02 -16.10
C HIS A 5 -14.22 -1.19 -14.91
N ASN A 6 -13.68 -1.41 -13.71
CA ASN A 6 -14.04 -0.63 -12.55
C ASN A 6 -13.33 0.75 -12.62
N PRO A 7 -14.08 1.88 -12.60
CA PRO A 7 -13.51 3.22 -12.70
C PRO A 7 -12.57 3.59 -11.54
N LEU A 8 -12.54 2.80 -10.46
CA LEU A 8 -11.62 2.97 -9.33
C LEU A 8 -10.19 2.52 -9.65
N VAL A 9 -9.99 1.66 -10.66
CA VAL A 9 -8.66 1.12 -11.00
C VAL A 9 -7.68 2.21 -11.43
N PRO A 10 -8.01 3.12 -12.38
CA PRO A 10 -7.13 4.23 -12.74
C PRO A 10 -6.80 5.14 -11.56
N ILE A 11 -7.79 5.41 -10.69
CA ILE A 11 -7.61 6.27 -9.51
C ILE A 11 -6.58 5.65 -8.56
N ILE A 12 -6.65 4.34 -8.30
CA ILE A 12 -5.69 3.62 -7.46
C ILE A 12 -4.27 3.70 -8.06
N TYR A 13 -4.12 3.54 -9.38
CA TYR A 13 -2.80 3.65 -10.01
C TYR A 13 -2.20 5.06 -9.92
N ILE A 14 -3.02 6.09 -10.12
CA ILE A 14 -2.60 7.49 -9.96
C ILE A 14 -2.13 7.72 -8.51
N LEU A 15 -2.93 7.29 -7.53
CA LEU A 15 -2.58 7.43 -6.10
C LEU A 15 -1.30 6.66 -5.74
N ASN A 16 -1.13 5.43 -6.25
CA ASN A 16 0.08 4.64 -6.02
C ASN A 16 1.33 5.32 -6.57
N PHE A 17 1.26 5.83 -7.81
CA PHE A 17 2.35 6.59 -8.41
C PHE A 17 2.71 7.81 -7.55
N LEU A 18 1.69 8.52 -7.07
CA LEU A 18 1.85 9.71 -6.25
C LEU A 18 2.50 9.39 -4.89
N VAL A 19 2.06 8.33 -4.22
CA VAL A 19 2.67 7.82 -2.98
C VAL A 19 4.14 7.47 -3.22
N LEU A 20 4.43 6.66 -4.25
CA LEU A 20 5.78 6.19 -4.53
C LEU A 20 6.73 7.35 -4.86
N GLY A 21 6.32 8.25 -5.75
CA GLY A 21 7.09 9.42 -6.12
C GLY A 21 7.37 10.33 -4.92
N SER A 22 6.40 10.47 -4.02
CA SER A 22 6.56 11.27 -2.81
C SER A 22 7.55 10.65 -1.83
N ILE A 23 7.48 9.32 -1.61
CA ILE A 23 8.43 8.60 -0.74
C ILE A 23 9.86 8.69 -1.29
N ILE A 24 10.04 8.49 -2.61
CA ILE A 24 11.36 8.63 -3.26
C ILE A 24 11.89 10.06 -3.12
N THR A 25 11.03 11.06 -3.36
CA THR A 25 11.42 12.47 -3.23
C THR A 25 11.84 12.79 -1.80
N PHE A 26 11.09 12.28 -0.81
CA PHE A 26 11.45 12.42 0.61
C PHE A 26 12.79 11.75 0.91
N ALA A 27 13.04 10.56 0.36
CA ALA A 27 14.31 9.86 0.53
C ALA A 27 15.52 10.63 0.02
N VAL A 28 15.40 11.17 -1.20
CA VAL A 28 16.45 11.97 -1.82
C VAL A 28 16.69 13.26 -1.04
N LEU A 29 15.63 13.99 -0.68
CA LEU A 29 15.76 15.23 0.10
C LEU A 29 16.37 14.98 1.48
N PHE A 30 15.99 13.88 2.13
CA PHE A 30 16.57 13.49 3.41
C PHE A 30 18.07 13.16 3.29
N HIS A 31 18.50 12.56 2.17
CA HIS A 31 19.92 12.32 1.90
C HIS A 31 20.73 13.63 1.79
N TYR A 32 20.14 14.67 1.20
CA TYR A 32 20.72 16.04 1.17
C TYR A 32 20.48 16.83 2.45
N ASN A 33 19.99 16.18 3.51
CA ASN A 33 19.73 16.78 4.83
C ASN A 33 18.65 17.88 4.82
N THR A 34 17.80 17.92 3.79
CA THR A 34 16.72 18.90 3.62
C THR A 34 15.42 18.33 4.20
N LYS A 35 15.03 18.78 5.39
CA LYS A 35 13.80 18.32 6.06
C LYS A 35 12.61 19.17 5.65
N ILE A 36 11.63 18.59 4.96
CA ILE A 36 10.40 19.28 4.54
C ILE A 36 9.18 18.66 5.24
N ILE A 37 8.68 19.32 6.28
CA ILE A 37 7.50 18.90 7.06
C ILE A 37 6.26 18.79 6.17
N LEU A 38 6.11 19.71 5.21
CA LEU A 38 4.99 19.70 4.27
C LEU A 38 4.95 18.41 3.43
N LEU A 39 6.11 17.94 2.96
CA LEU A 39 6.21 16.71 2.17
C LEU A 39 5.88 15.47 3.02
N SER A 40 6.32 15.44 4.28
CA SER A 40 5.95 14.40 5.24
C SER A 40 4.42 14.30 5.40
N ASN A 41 3.78 15.44 5.69
CA ASN A 41 2.32 15.49 5.87
C ASN A 41 1.57 15.09 4.58
N PHE A 42 2.09 15.52 3.43
CA PHE A 42 1.56 15.13 2.14
C PHE A 42 1.61 13.61 1.91
N ILE A 43 2.73 12.96 2.24
CA ILE A 43 2.88 11.50 2.14
C ILE A 43 1.87 10.78 3.03
N ILE A 44 1.65 11.28 4.24
CA ILE A 44 0.66 10.70 5.17
C ILE A 44 -0.74 10.77 4.57
N ILE A 45 -1.16 11.93 4.08
CA ILE A 45 -2.51 12.15 3.53
C ILE A 45 -2.72 11.28 2.29
N ILE A 46 -1.79 11.30 1.33
CA ILE A 46 -1.93 10.54 0.08
C ILE A 46 -1.88 9.02 0.32
N SER A 47 -1.12 8.56 1.32
CA SER A 47 -1.09 7.14 1.69
C SER A 47 -2.40 6.68 2.33
N MET A 48 -3.01 7.52 3.19
CA MET A 48 -4.33 7.24 3.75
C MET A 48 -5.42 7.20 2.68
N THR A 49 -5.42 8.15 1.73
CA THR A 49 -6.41 8.15 0.64
C THR A 49 -6.21 6.96 -0.29
N ALA A 50 -4.98 6.60 -0.63
CA ALA A 50 -4.68 5.40 -1.43
C ALA A 50 -5.21 4.11 -0.79
N LEU A 51 -4.98 3.94 0.53
CA LEU A 51 -5.51 2.81 1.29
C LEU A 51 -7.04 2.79 1.28
N PHE A 52 -7.68 3.95 1.48
CA PHE A 52 -9.14 4.05 1.48
C PHE A 52 -9.75 3.63 0.13
N PHE A 53 -9.22 4.12 -0.99
CA PHE A 53 -9.70 3.74 -2.32
C PHE A 53 -9.48 2.25 -2.63
N LYS A 54 -8.39 1.65 -2.15
CA LYS A 54 -8.15 0.21 -2.28
C LYS A 54 -9.15 -0.64 -1.51
N LEU A 55 -9.46 -0.25 -0.27
CA LEU A 55 -10.47 -0.93 0.54
C LEU A 55 -11.86 -0.81 -0.11
N LEU A 56 -12.21 0.37 -0.63
CA LEU A 56 -13.45 0.58 -1.39
C LEU A 56 -13.53 -0.29 -2.64
N TYR A 57 -12.43 -0.40 -3.39
CA TYR A 57 -12.38 -1.24 -4.58
C TYR A 57 -12.61 -2.73 -4.24
N TRP A 58 -11.96 -3.25 -3.19
CA TRP A 58 -12.19 -4.61 -2.74
C TRP A 58 -13.61 -4.85 -2.26
N TYR A 59 -14.20 -3.86 -1.58
CA TYR A 59 -15.59 -3.93 -1.17
C TYR A 59 -16.52 -3.99 -2.39
N SER A 60 -16.27 -3.15 -3.41
CA SER A 60 -17.08 -3.10 -4.64
C SER A 60 -17.03 -4.39 -5.46
N ILE A 61 -15.95 -5.16 -5.35
CA ILE A 61 -15.72 -6.38 -6.15
C ILE A 61 -16.20 -7.66 -5.45
N LYS A 62 -16.51 -7.61 -4.15
CA LYS A 62 -17.13 -8.75 -3.45
C LYS A 62 -18.45 -9.14 -4.12
N LYS A 63 -18.41 -10.13 -5.02
CA LYS A 63 -19.62 -10.76 -5.56
C LYS A 63 -20.32 -11.53 -4.44
N PRO A 64 -21.65 -11.41 -4.29
CA PRO A 64 -22.39 -12.36 -3.46
C PRO A 64 -22.25 -13.75 -4.09
N ALA A 65 -21.66 -14.69 -3.35
CA ALA A 65 -21.49 -16.07 -3.80
C ALA A 65 -22.87 -16.71 -4.05
N LYS A 66 -23.19 -16.96 -5.32
CA LYS A 66 -24.38 -17.73 -5.72
C LYS A 66 -24.12 -19.23 -5.46
N SER A 67 -24.69 -19.72 -4.36
CA SER A 67 -25.10 -21.11 -4.04
C SER A 67 -24.42 -22.32 -4.73
N SER A 68 -23.76 -23.18 -3.94
CA SER A 68 -24.18 -24.58 -3.64
C SER A 68 -23.10 -25.36 -2.85
N LEU A 69 -23.54 -26.29 -1.98
CA LEU A 69 -22.78 -27.31 -1.23
C LEU A 69 -21.77 -26.87 -0.13
N GLY A 70 -22.20 -27.00 1.12
CA GLY A 70 -21.55 -26.50 2.34
C GLY A 70 -20.15 -27.03 2.71
N ALA A 71 -19.62 -28.08 2.07
CA ALA A 71 -18.28 -28.61 2.38
C ALA A 71 -17.16 -27.94 1.54
N VAL A 72 -17.37 -27.78 0.23
CA VAL A 72 -16.51 -26.96 -0.66
C VAL A 72 -16.49 -25.49 -0.20
N ARG A 73 -17.61 -25.06 0.40
CA ARG A 73 -17.80 -23.71 0.96
C ARG A 73 -16.82 -23.34 2.09
N ILE A 74 -16.33 -24.30 2.90
CA ILE A 74 -15.41 -24.01 4.01
C ILE A 74 -13.97 -23.86 3.48
N SER A 75 -13.53 -24.73 2.56
CA SER A 75 -12.20 -24.63 1.95
C SER A 75 -12.05 -23.37 1.09
N ASP A 76 -13.07 -23.01 0.31
CA ASP A 76 -13.02 -21.85 -0.57
C ASP A 76 -13.09 -20.53 0.21
N ASN A 77 -13.91 -20.47 1.27
CA ASN A 77 -13.97 -19.31 2.14
C ASN A 77 -12.67 -19.11 2.93
N LEU A 78 -12.03 -20.20 3.37
CA LEU A 78 -10.71 -20.15 4.01
C LEU A 78 -9.64 -19.67 3.03
N ASN A 79 -9.66 -20.14 1.78
CA ASN A 79 -8.70 -19.71 0.77
C ASN A 79 -8.89 -18.23 0.40
N ASN A 80 -10.14 -17.78 0.27
CA ASN A 80 -10.47 -16.37 0.04
C ASN A 80 -10.06 -15.47 1.22
N ALA A 81 -10.26 -15.93 2.46
CA ALA A 81 -9.80 -15.21 3.65
C ALA A 81 -8.26 -15.09 3.70
N LYS A 82 -7.54 -16.15 3.32
CA LYS A 82 -6.06 -16.13 3.21
C LYS A 82 -5.59 -15.12 2.16
N VAL A 83 -6.21 -15.11 0.98
CA VAL A 83 -5.89 -14.13 -0.09
C VAL A 83 -6.19 -12.70 0.37
N TYR A 84 -7.30 -12.47 1.06
CA TYR A 84 -7.64 -11.15 1.62
C TYR A 84 -6.64 -10.70 2.68
N LEU A 85 -6.25 -11.58 3.59
CA LEU A 85 -5.23 -11.30 4.61
C LEU A 85 -3.89 -10.97 3.97
N LEU A 86 -3.50 -11.71 2.93
CA LEU A 86 -2.27 -11.46 2.17
C LEU A 86 -2.30 -10.07 1.50
N ARG A 87 -3.41 -9.71 0.85
CA ARG A 87 -3.62 -8.37 0.27
C ARG A 87 -3.47 -7.27 1.30
N LEU A 88 -4.10 -7.45 2.47
CA LEU A 88 -4.06 -6.47 3.55
C LEU A 88 -2.66 -6.33 4.14
N ALA A 89 -1.94 -7.44 4.32
CA ALA A 89 -0.56 -7.42 4.79
C ALA A 89 0.35 -6.62 3.84
N PHE A 90 0.27 -6.85 2.53
CA PHE A 90 1.03 -6.08 1.55
C PHE A 90 0.64 -4.59 1.53
N CYS A 91 -0.64 -4.26 1.69
CA CYS A 91 -1.07 -2.88 1.85
C CYS A 91 -0.46 -2.22 3.10
N ILE A 92 -0.39 -2.92 4.23
CA ILE A 92 0.25 -2.39 5.45
C ILE A 92 1.73 -2.11 5.17
N PHE A 93 2.47 -3.07 4.59
CA PHE A 93 3.88 -2.90 4.30
C PHE A 93 4.15 -1.76 3.30
N THR A 94 3.29 -1.59 2.31
CA THR A 94 3.51 -0.65 1.21
C THR A 94 3.16 0.79 1.58
N TYR A 95 2.11 1.00 2.40
CA TYR A 95 1.63 2.34 2.72
C TYR A 95 1.85 2.70 4.19
N VAL A 96 1.51 1.79 5.12
CA VAL A 96 1.53 2.11 6.55
C VAL A 96 2.96 2.19 7.07
N THR A 97 3.82 1.23 6.71
CA THR A 97 5.23 1.20 7.15
C THR A 97 6.02 2.45 6.76
N PRO A 98 6.06 2.89 5.48
CA PRO A 98 6.76 4.12 5.11
C PRO A 98 6.15 5.36 5.77
N THR A 99 4.82 5.45 5.83
CA THR A 99 4.11 6.58 6.45
C THR A 99 4.43 6.69 7.93
N TYR A 100 4.39 5.58 8.66
CA TYR A 100 4.71 5.52 10.08
C TYR A 100 6.17 5.92 10.34
N TYR A 101 7.09 5.41 9.53
CA TYR A 101 8.50 5.74 9.66
C TYR A 101 8.77 7.23 9.45
N ILE A 102 8.15 7.83 8.42
CA ILE A 102 8.26 9.26 8.14
C ILE A 102 7.66 10.11 9.27
N ALA A 103 6.51 9.71 9.83
CA ALA A 103 5.88 10.41 10.93
C ALA A 103 6.70 10.37 12.24
N GLN A 104 7.38 9.24 12.49
CA GLN A 104 8.22 9.03 13.68
C GLN A 104 9.65 9.55 13.51
N GLN A 105 10.08 9.85 12.28
CA GLN A 105 11.40 10.40 11.95
C GLN A 105 11.90 11.50 12.92
N PRO A 106 11.10 12.53 13.30
CA PRO A 106 11.58 13.61 14.17
C PRO A 106 11.85 13.19 15.62
N SER A 107 11.25 12.09 16.10
CA SER A 107 11.42 11.60 17.48
C SER A 107 12.43 10.45 17.60
N LEU A 108 12.95 9.95 16.48
CA LEU A 108 13.96 8.89 16.45
C LEU A 108 15.34 9.45 16.85
N VAL A 109 15.86 8.99 17.98
CA VAL A 109 17.23 9.27 18.45
C VAL A 109 18.20 8.32 17.74
N MET A 110 18.44 8.56 16.46
CA MET A 110 19.28 7.72 15.60
C MET A 110 20.14 8.58 14.68
N SER A 111 21.28 8.07 14.21
CA SER A 111 22.13 8.84 13.30
C SER A 111 21.46 9.05 11.95
N ASN A 112 21.64 10.23 11.34
CA ASN A 112 21.04 10.56 10.04
C ASN A 112 21.43 9.56 8.94
N HIS A 113 22.65 9.00 9.01
CA HIS A 113 23.09 7.95 8.09
C HIS A 113 22.25 6.68 8.21
N VAL A 114 21.98 6.21 9.43
CA VAL A 114 21.17 5.01 9.62
C VAL A 114 19.73 5.27 9.17
N VAL A 115 19.16 6.44 9.49
CA VAL A 115 17.82 6.84 9.04
C VAL A 115 17.72 6.84 7.51
N SER A 116 18.71 7.41 6.83
CA SER A 116 18.77 7.43 5.36
C SER A 116 18.80 6.03 4.77
N ILE A 117 19.66 5.14 5.28
CA ILE A 117 19.75 3.74 4.82
C ILE A 117 18.43 2.99 5.04
N THR A 118 17.83 3.10 6.23
CA THR A 118 16.54 2.45 6.51
C THR A 118 15.43 2.95 5.60
N LEU A 119 15.44 4.24 5.26
CA LEU A 119 14.42 4.82 4.40
C LEU A 119 14.59 4.39 2.93
N VAL A 120 15.83 4.17 2.48
CA VAL A 120 16.12 3.52 1.18
C VAL A 120 15.57 2.08 1.17
N ILE A 121 15.82 1.31 2.23
CA ILE A 121 15.30 -0.08 2.34
C ILE A 121 13.76 -0.08 2.30
N ILE A 122 13.12 0.79 3.08
CA ILE A 122 11.66 0.94 3.10
C ILE A 122 11.12 1.30 1.72
N THR A 123 11.82 2.18 0.99
CA THR A 123 11.43 2.57 -0.37
C THR A 123 11.49 1.38 -1.33
N ILE A 124 12.55 0.58 -1.27
CA ILE A 124 12.69 -0.64 -2.10
C ILE A 124 11.56 -1.64 -1.77
N VAL A 125 11.28 -1.85 -0.48
CA VAL A 125 10.19 -2.74 -0.04
C VAL A 125 8.83 -2.22 -0.52
N ALA A 126 8.58 -0.92 -0.47
CA ALA A 126 7.35 -0.31 -0.97
C ALA A 126 7.19 -0.47 -2.49
N ILE A 127 8.29 -0.33 -3.26
CA ILE A 127 8.30 -0.58 -4.71
C ILE A 127 7.88 -2.04 -4.98
N ILE A 128 8.56 -3.00 -4.35
CA ILE A 128 8.27 -4.43 -4.51
C ILE A 128 6.83 -4.74 -4.08
N GLY A 129 6.38 -4.16 -2.97
CA GLY A 129 5.01 -4.29 -2.46
C GLY A 129 3.98 -3.84 -3.50
N MET A 130 4.13 -2.65 -4.08
CA MET A 130 3.22 -2.16 -5.13
C MET A 130 3.24 -3.05 -6.39
N PHE A 131 4.39 -3.61 -6.77
CA PHE A 131 4.47 -4.56 -7.88
C PHE A 131 3.71 -5.86 -7.58
N ILE A 132 3.93 -6.46 -6.41
CA ILE A 132 3.24 -7.70 -5.99
C ILE A 132 1.74 -7.46 -5.92
N GLU A 133 1.31 -6.34 -5.31
CA GLU A 133 -0.10 -5.98 -5.23
C GLU A 133 -0.74 -5.91 -6.62
N ARG A 134 -0.07 -5.32 -7.61
CA ARG A 134 -0.55 -5.31 -9.00
C ARG A 134 -0.86 -6.72 -9.51
N TYR A 135 0.00 -7.71 -9.26
CA TYR A 135 -0.28 -9.09 -9.65
C TYR A 135 -1.41 -9.71 -8.83
N LEU A 136 -1.47 -9.41 -7.53
CA LEU A 136 -2.52 -9.89 -6.64
C LEU A 136 -3.90 -9.30 -6.96
N PHE A 137 -3.96 -8.13 -7.60
CA PHE A 137 -5.19 -7.54 -8.16
C PHE A 137 -5.74 -8.33 -9.34
N PHE A 138 -4.92 -9.10 -10.06
CA PHE A 138 -5.34 -9.89 -11.24
C PHE A 138 -5.68 -11.34 -10.92
N ILE A 139 -5.34 -11.82 -9.73
CA ILE A 139 -5.79 -13.12 -9.23
C ILE A 139 -7.23 -12.92 -8.73
N GLU A 140 -8.19 -13.11 -9.64
CA GLU A 140 -9.64 -13.25 -9.38
C GLU A 140 -10.11 -14.61 -9.89
#